data_AF-A0A3N6MBU7-F1
#
_entry.id   AF-A0A3N6MBU7-F1
#
_cell.length_a   1.000
_cell.length_b   1.000
_cell.length_c   1.000
_cell.angle_alpha   90.00
_cell.angle_beta   90.00
_cell.angle_gamma   90.00
#
_symmetry.space_group_name_H-M   'P 1'
#
loop_
_entity.id
_entity.type
_entity.pdbx_description
1 polymer ?
#
loop_
_entity_poly.entity_id
_entity_poly.type
_entity_poly.pdbx_seq_one_letter_code
_entity_poly.pdbx_strand_id
1 'polypeptide(L)' 'MIAGLTDRFRSHPVATTLELGSVITCVFLFIGTFVLLASGLPRGVGTPWLVIVTVGAAFVVFWTALVPLYERAAE' A
#
# COMPACT_ATOMS: atom_id res chain seq x y z
N MET A 1 18.26 10.00 10.22
CA MET A 1 16.97 9.61 9.63
C MET A 1 16.76 8.09 9.69
N ILE A 2 17.66 7.27 9.11
CA ILE A 2 17.55 5.80 9.17
C ILE A 2 17.65 5.24 10.60
N ALA A 3 18.54 5.79 11.45
CA ALA A 3 18.66 5.37 12.85
C ALA A 3 17.36 5.54 13.67
N GLY A 4 16.56 6.57 13.38
CA GLY A 4 15.28 6.80 14.06
C GLY A 4 14.16 5.86 13.59
N LEU A 5 14.22 5.36 12.35
CA LEU A 5 13.33 4.30 11.87
C LEU A 5 13.62 2.99 12.61
N THR A 6 14.90 2.62 12.73
CA THR A 6 15.32 1.41 13.45
C THR A 6 14.88 1.43 14.92
N ASP A 7 14.96 2.58 15.58
CA ASP A 7 14.54 2.74 16.97
C ASP A 7 13.00 2.65 17.14
N ARG A 8 12.26 3.18 16.16
CA ARG A 8 10.79 3.07 16.11
C ARG A 8 10.32 1.65 15.79
N PHE A 9 11.03 0.93 14.93
CA PHE A 9 10.81 -0.50 14.67
C PHE A 9 11.02 -1.36 15.92
N ARG A 10 11.97 -1.02 16.79
CA ARG A 10 12.17 -1.77 18.05
C ARG A 10 11.07 -1.52 19.07
N SER A 11 10.55 -0.30 19.14
CA SER A 11 9.53 0.07 20.13
C SER A 11 8.12 -0.33 19.70
N HIS A 12 7.79 -0.21 18.42
CA HIS A 12 6.46 -0.53 17.87
C HIS A 12 6.60 -1.23 16.50
N PRO A 13 7.06 -2.50 16.48
CA PRO A 13 7.44 -3.19 15.24
C PRO A 13 6.28 -3.33 14.26
N VAL A 14 5.07 -3.64 14.76
CA VAL A 14 3.89 -3.83 13.92
C VAL A 14 3.44 -2.51 13.29
N ALA A 15 3.23 -1.47 14.11
CA ALA A 15 2.81 -0.15 13.62
C ALA A 15 3.81 0.43 12.61
N THR A 16 5.11 0.34 12.89
CA THR A 16 6.14 0.87 11.97
C THR A 16 6.18 0.09 10.64
N THR A 17 5.97 -1.22 10.67
CA THR A 17 5.89 -2.05 9.45
C THR A 17 4.66 -1.67 8.60
N LEU A 18 3.51 -1.45 9.24
CA LEU A 18 2.26 -1.06 8.57
C LEU A 18 2.38 0.30 7.90
N GLU A 19 2.94 1.29 8.60
CA GLU A 19 3.17 2.63 8.06
C GLU A 19 4.15 2.59 6.88
N LEU A 20 5.29 1.93 7.05
CA LEU A 20 6.31 1.87 5.99
C LEU A 20 5.81 1.08 4.78
N GLY A 21 5.11 -0.04 5.01
CA GLY A 21 4.48 -0.83 3.95
C GLY A 21 3.44 -0.03 3.17
N SER A 22 2.69 0.86 3.86
CA SER A 22 1.71 1.75 3.25
C SER A 22 2.36 2.79 2.34
N VAL A 23 3.44 3.43 2.81
CA VAL A 23 4.20 4.38 2.00
C VAL A 23 4.76 3.69 0.75
N ILE A 24 5.36 2.52 0.91
CA ILE A 24 5.92 1.75 -0.21
C ILE A 24 4.81 1.40 -1.22
N THR A 25 3.66 0.91 -0.75
CA THR A 25 2.51 0.58 -1.59
C THR A 25 2.01 1.79 -2.38
N CYS A 26 1.88 2.94 -1.71
CA CYS A 26 1.49 4.20 -2.35
C CYS A 26 2.50 4.65 -3.41
N VAL A 27 3.80 4.53 -3.14
CA VAL A 27 4.85 4.87 -4.12
C VAL A 27 4.74 3.99 -5.36
N PHE A 28 4.57 2.67 -5.19
CA PHE A 28 4.41 1.75 -6.32
C PHE A 28 3.13 2.02 -7.12
N LEU A 29 2.00 2.25 -6.44
CA LEU A 29 0.74 2.60 -7.11
C LEU A 29 0.87 3.91 -7.90
N PHE A 30 1.51 4.91 -7.31
CA PHE A 30 1.74 6.20 -7.97
C PHE A 30 2.62 6.05 -9.21
N ILE A 31 3.78 5.43 -9.08
CA ILE A 31 4.72 5.23 -10.20
C ILE A 31 4.05 4.38 -11.28
N GLY A 32 3.39 3.29 -10.92
CA GLY A 32 2.70 2.42 -11.86
C GLY A 32 1.61 3.17 -12.63
N THR A 33 0.81 3.97 -11.94
CA THR A 33 -0.27 4.76 -12.56
C THR A 33 0.31 5.83 -13.49
N PHE A 34 1.35 6.53 -13.03
CA PHE A 34 2.02 7.55 -13.83
C PHE A 34 2.60 6.96 -15.12
N VAL A 35 3.31 5.82 -15.03
CA VAL A 35 3.86 5.13 -16.19
C VAL A 35 2.75 4.69 -17.15
N LEU A 36 1.64 4.11 -16.65
CA LEU A 36 0.52 3.71 -17.51
C LEU A 36 -0.14 4.90 -18.19
N LEU A 37 -0.32 6.02 -17.49
CA LEU A 37 -0.84 7.25 -18.10
C LEU A 37 0.10 7.79 -19.18
N ALA A 38 1.41 7.81 -18.92
CA ALA A 38 2.42 8.25 -19.89
C ALA A 38 2.52 7.32 -21.12
N SER A 39 2.12 6.05 -20.97
CA SER A 39 2.15 5.03 -22.03
C SER A 39 0.99 5.15 -23.04
N GLY A 40 0.01 6.02 -22.77
CA GLY A 40 -1.19 6.19 -23.58
C GLY A 40 -2.36 5.28 -23.17
N LEU A 41 -3.47 5.34 -23.91
CA LEU A 41 -4.70 4.63 -23.53
C LEU A 41 -4.50 3.10 -23.50
N PRO A 42 -5.19 2.40 -22.58
CA PRO A 42 -5.19 0.94 -22.54
C PRO A 42 -5.61 0.35 -23.90
N ARG A 43 -4.82 -0.58 -24.41
CA ARG A 43 -5.15 -1.37 -25.60
C ARG A 43 -5.62 -2.76 -25.16
N GLY A 44 -6.72 -3.26 -25.72
CA GLY A 44 -7.28 -4.56 -25.36
C GLY A 44 -7.85 -4.60 -23.94
N VAL A 45 -7.62 -5.70 -23.21
CA VAL A 45 -8.20 -5.96 -21.87
C VAL A 45 -7.72 -4.98 -20.80
N GLY A 46 -6.62 -4.25 -21.03
CA GLY A 46 -6.10 -3.28 -20.06
C GLY A 46 -5.59 -3.93 -18.77
N THR A 47 -5.09 -5.17 -18.82
CA THR A 47 -4.60 -5.94 -17.66
C THR A 47 -3.70 -5.15 -16.70
N PRO A 48 -2.75 -4.30 -17.16
CA PRO A 48 -1.94 -3.50 -16.24
C PRO A 48 -2.76 -2.52 -15.40
N TRP A 49 -3.83 -1.94 -15.96
CA TRP A 49 -4.75 -1.07 -15.23
C TRP A 49 -5.54 -1.86 -14.19
N LEU A 50 -6.00 -3.06 -14.54
CA LEU A 50 -6.70 -3.95 -13.61
C LEU A 50 -5.81 -4.30 -12.42
N VAL A 51 -4.52 -4.59 -12.65
CA VAL A 51 -3.56 -4.85 -11.55
C VAL A 51 -3.49 -3.67 -10.60
N ILE A 52 -3.35 -2.44 -11.10
CA ILE A 52 -3.32 -1.24 -10.23
C ILE A 52 -4.61 -1.10 -9.43
N VAL A 53 -5.76 -1.25 -10.09
CA VAL A 53 -7.07 -1.13 -9.44
C VAL A 53 -7.23 -2.21 -8.36
N THR A 54 -6.87 -3.46 -8.65
CA THR A 54 -6.96 -4.56 -7.70
C THR A 54 -6.03 -4.34 -6.49
N VAL A 55 -4.80 -3.92 -6.72
CA VAL A 55 -3.84 -3.62 -5.63
C VAL A 55 -4.34 -2.46 -4.78
N GLY A 56 -4.82 -1.38 -5.41
CA GLY A 56 -5.40 -0.23 -4.70
C GLY A 56 -6.63 -0.61 -3.88
N ALA A 57 -7.54 -1.40 -4.45
CA ALA A 57 -8.73 -1.88 -3.74
C ALA A 57 -8.37 -2.77 -2.55
N ALA A 58 -7.43 -3.70 -2.72
CA ALA A 58 -6.95 -4.55 -1.63
C ALA A 58 -6.30 -3.72 -0.51
N PHE A 59 -5.53 -2.70 -0.87
CA PHE A 59 -4.91 -1.78 0.10
C PHE A 59 -5.94 -0.96 0.88
N VAL A 60 -7.02 -0.52 0.21
CA VAL A 60 -8.15 0.13 0.90
C VAL A 60 -8.81 -0.84 1.87
N VAL A 61 -9.19 -2.04 1.43
CA VAL A 61 -9.83 -3.06 2.29
C VAL A 61 -8.96 -3.39 3.51
N PHE A 62 -7.65 -3.50 3.31
CA PHE A 62 -6.70 -3.73 4.38
C PHE A 62 -6.81 -2.66 5.47
N TRP A 63 -6.77 -1.38 5.10
CA TRP A 63 -6.84 -0.28 6.07
C TRP A 63 -8.23 -0.02 6.63
N THR A 64 -9.27 -0.14 5.82
CA THR A 64 -10.63 0.23 6.25
C THR A 64 -11.34 -0.87 7.02
N ALA A 65 -11.00 -2.14 6.77
CA ALA A 65 -11.69 -3.28 7.36
C ALA A 65 -10.73 -4.17 8.15
N LEU A 66 -9.59 -4.57 7.58
CA LEU A 66 -8.76 -5.58 8.21
C LEU A 66 -8.02 -5.06 9.46
N VAL A 67 -7.43 -3.86 9.39
CA VAL A 67 -6.75 -3.23 10.53
C VAL A 67 -7.74 -2.97 11.69
N PRO A 68 -8.91 -2.34 11.47
CA PRO A 68 -9.89 -2.17 12.54
C PRO A 68 -10.41 -3.47 13.14
N LEU A 69 -10.57 -4.53 12.33
CA LEU A 69 -10.99 -5.85 12.83
C LEU A 69 -9.91 -6.51 13.67
N TYR A 70 -8.64 -6.40 13.27
CA TYR A 70 -7.51 -6.90 14.04
C TYR A 70 -7.41 -6.20 15.41
N GLU A 71 -7.52 -4.87 15.43
CA GLU A 71 -7.50 -4.10 16.67
C GLU A 71 -8.62 -4.54 17.62
N ARG A 72 -9.85 -4.68 17.12
CA ARG A 72 -11.01 -5.15 17.91
C ARG A 72 -10.88 -6.61 18.38
N ALA A 73 -10.19 -7.47 17.63
CA ALA A 73 -10.01 -8.87 18.00
C ALA A 73 -8.84 -9.07 18.99
N ALA A 74 -7.96 -8.08 19.11
CA ALA A 74 -6.84 -8.07 20.04
C ALA A 74 -7.19 -7.43 21.40
N GLU A 75 -8.37 -6.81 21.53
CA GLU A 75 -9.02 -6.40 22.79
C GLU A 75 -9.59 -7.61 23.55
#